data_AF-A0A1G8A3U0-F1
#
_entry.id   AF-A0A1G8A3U0-F1
#
_cell.length_a   1.000
_cell.length_b   1.000
_cell.length_c   1.000
_cell.angle_alpha   90.00
_cell.angle_beta   90.00
_cell.angle_gamma   90.00
#
_symmetry.space_group_name_H-M   'P 1'
#
loop_
_entity.id
_entity.type
_entity.pdbx_description
1 polymer ?
#
loop_
_entity_poly.entity_id
_entity_poly.type
_entity_poly.pdbx_seq_one_letter_code
_entity_poly.pdbx_strand_id
1 'polypeptide(L)'
;MLSPEHGRTFREAGWDRARLHRELDARLLLDRAEIARGAGGIDEGMPGGGADRPLPKFRPGGYMIMYAGGGAGMFSAVIGGWAGGPGGSAPVTREVDPWR
;
A
#
# COMPACT_ATOMS: atom_id res chain seq x y z
N MET A 1 -6.31 -0.68 4.03
CA MET A 1 -7.24 -0.86 5.16
C MET A 1 -6.96 -2.19 5.81
N LEU A 2 -6.82 -2.16 7.12
CA LEU A 2 -6.73 -3.35 7.96
C LEU A 2 -8.04 -3.49 8.74
N SER A 3 -8.57 -4.69 8.81
CA SER A 3 -9.67 -4.99 9.73
C SER A 3 -9.22 -4.92 11.20
N PRO A 4 -10.15 -4.75 12.16
CA PRO A 4 -9.82 -4.76 13.59
C PRO A 4 -9.08 -6.04 14.04
N GLU A 5 -9.39 -7.19 13.44
CA GLU A 5 -8.77 -8.49 13.75
C GLU A 5 -7.29 -8.51 13.37
N HIS A 6 -6.94 -7.99 12.18
CA HIS A 6 -5.53 -7.82 11.80
C HIS A 6 -4.79 -6.90 12.77
N GLY A 7 -5.44 -5.81 13.19
CA GLY A 7 -4.88 -4.88 14.17
C GLY A 7 -4.60 -5.55 15.51
N ARG A 8 -5.51 -6.42 15.96
CA ARG A 8 -5.30 -7.24 17.16
C ARG A 8 -4.10 -8.17 17.00
N THR A 9 -4.02 -8.93 15.90
CA THR A 9 -2.88 -9.83 15.62
C THR A 9 -1.54 -9.09 15.65
N PHE A 10 -1.46 -7.93 14.98
CA PHE A 10 -0.25 -7.11 15.00
C PHE A 10 0.08 -6.61 16.40
N ARG A 11 -0.91 -6.10 17.14
CA ARG A 11 -0.72 -5.63 18.52
C ARG A 11 -0.25 -6.74 19.45
N GLU A 12 -0.85 -7.93 19.38
CA GLU A 12 -0.49 -9.09 20.20
C GLU A 12 0.92 -9.59 19.89
N ALA A 13 1.36 -9.47 18.63
CA ALA A 13 2.74 -9.74 18.22
C ALA A 13 3.73 -8.62 18.59
N GLY A 14 3.27 -7.53 19.22
CA GLY A 14 4.10 -6.37 19.57
C GLY A 14 4.53 -5.53 18.36
N TRP A 15 3.75 -5.52 17.29
CA TRP A 15 4.04 -4.69 16.11
C TRP A 15 3.44 -3.31 16.29
N ASP A 16 4.30 -2.30 16.18
CA ASP A 16 3.87 -0.92 16.01
C ASP A 16 3.64 -0.60 14.52
N ARG A 17 3.11 0.60 14.27
CA ARG A 17 2.83 1.07 12.91
C ARG A 17 4.10 1.21 12.06
N ALA A 18 5.22 1.61 12.66
CA ALA A 18 6.47 1.83 11.94
C ALA A 18 7.06 0.50 11.45
N ARG A 19 7.05 -0.53 12.31
CA ARG A 19 7.41 -1.90 11.96
C ARG A 19 6.51 -2.41 10.84
N LEU A 20 5.20 -2.29 10.98
CA LEU A 20 4.28 -2.73 9.93
C LEU A 20 4.58 -2.08 8.58
N HIS A 21 4.84 -0.77 8.54
CA HIS A 21 5.24 -0.09 7.30
C HIS A 21 6.52 -0.69 6.72
N ARG A 22 7.58 -0.82 7.52
CA ARG A 22 8.86 -1.39 7.06
C ARG A 22 8.71 -2.81 6.53
N GLU A 23 7.93 -3.66 7.21
CA GLU A 23 7.71 -5.05 6.79
C GLU A 23 6.90 -5.15 5.50
N LEU A 24 5.97 -4.20 5.27
CA LEU A 24 5.24 -4.06 4.02
C LEU A 24 6.15 -3.55 2.90
N ASP A 25 6.93 -2.49 3.13
CA ASP A 25 7.87 -1.95 2.14
C ASP A 25 8.84 -3.02 1.62
N ALA A 26 9.35 -3.87 2.51
CA ALA A 26 10.24 -4.97 2.14
C ALA A 26 9.54 -6.08 1.32
N ARG A 27 8.27 -6.38 1.62
CA ARG A 27 7.49 -7.44 0.93
C ARG A 27 6.77 -6.98 -0.33
N LEU A 28 6.59 -5.69 -0.49
CA LEU A 28 5.91 -5.07 -1.62
C LEU A 28 6.91 -4.60 -2.68
N LEU A 29 8.01 -5.32 -2.83
CA LEU A 29 8.93 -5.17 -3.96
C LEU A 29 8.45 -6.09 -5.08
N LEU A 30 8.32 -5.52 -6.27
CA LEU A 30 7.94 -6.21 -7.49
C LEU A 30 9.18 -6.52 -8.30
N ASP A 31 9.25 -7.74 -8.85
CA ASP A 31 10.24 -8.05 -9.87
C ASP A 31 9.94 -7.23 -11.12
N ARG A 32 10.97 -6.59 -11.67
CA ARG A 32 10.86 -5.77 -12.87
C ARG A 32 10.47 -6.62 -14.08
N ALA A 33 10.90 -7.87 -14.16
CA ALA A 33 10.56 -8.76 -15.26
C ALA A 33 9.05 -9.08 -15.29
N GLU A 34 8.43 -9.20 -14.12
CA GLU A 34 7.00 -9.53 -14.00
C GLU A 34 6.08 -8.36 -14.34
N ILE A 35 6.57 -7.12 -14.29
CA ILE A 35 5.79 -5.91 -14.55
C ILE A 35 6.20 -5.15 -15.81
N ALA A 36 7.07 -5.74 -16.63
CA ALA A 36 7.45 -5.20 -17.93
C ALA A 36 6.30 -5.30 -18.93
N ARG A 37 6.26 -4.41 -19.93
CA ARG A 37 5.34 -4.59 -21.08
C ARG A 37 5.55 -5.93 -21.75
N GLY A 38 4.47 -6.62 -22.06
CA GLY A 38 4.46 -7.98 -22.61
C GLY A 38 4.63 -9.08 -21.57
N ALA A 39 4.89 -8.75 -20.29
CA ALA A 39 5.03 -9.76 -19.24
C ALA A 39 3.73 -10.52 -19.05
N GLY A 40 3.81 -11.86 -19.02
CA GLY A 40 2.62 -12.71 -18.92
C GLY A 40 1.63 -12.56 -20.08
N GLY A 41 2.02 -11.98 -21.21
CA GLY A 41 1.12 -11.69 -22.33
C GLY A 41 0.24 -10.44 -22.15
N ILE A 42 0.59 -9.56 -21.21
CA ILE A 42 -0.10 -8.28 -20.98
C ILE A 42 0.64 -7.18 -21.74
N ASP A 43 -0.02 -6.49 -22.67
CA ASP A 43 0.62 -5.46 -23.51
C ASP A 43 1.09 -4.24 -22.69
N GLU A 44 0.32 -3.83 -21.68
CA GLU A 44 0.69 -2.77 -20.75
C GLU A 44 1.76 -3.21 -19.74
N GLY A 45 2.43 -2.22 -19.16
CA GLY A 45 3.47 -2.45 -18.17
C GLY A 45 4.53 -1.36 -18.19
N MET A 46 5.55 -1.56 -17.38
CA MET A 46 6.68 -0.66 -17.30
C MET A 46 7.46 -0.65 -18.62
N PRO A 47 7.80 0.53 -19.16
CA PRO A 47 8.67 0.61 -20.31
C PRO A 47 10.06 0.04 -20.00
N GLY A 48 10.72 -0.45 -21.05
CA GLY A 48 12.12 -0.88 -20.99
C GLY A 48 13.09 0.27 -20.70
N GLY A 49 14.37 -0.07 -20.47
CA GLY A 49 15.44 0.92 -20.28
C GLY A 49 15.63 1.43 -18.85
N GLY A 50 14.93 0.85 -17.86
CA GLY A 50 15.19 1.10 -16.44
C GLY A 50 16.27 0.18 -15.87
N ALA A 51 16.81 0.54 -14.70
CA ALA A 51 17.74 -0.31 -13.96
C ALA A 51 17.09 -1.66 -13.61
N ASP A 52 17.86 -2.75 -13.77
CA ASP A 52 17.43 -4.11 -13.42
C ASP A 52 17.52 -4.34 -11.91
N ARG A 53 16.49 -3.86 -11.22
CA ARG A 53 16.32 -4.02 -9.77
C ARG A 53 14.85 -4.07 -9.41
N PRO A 54 14.50 -4.71 -8.27
CA PRO A 54 13.13 -4.69 -7.78
C PRO A 54 12.61 -3.26 -7.61
N LEU A 55 11.33 -3.07 -7.93
CA LEU A 55 10.65 -1.78 -7.80
C LEU A 55 9.59 -1.86 -6.71
N PRO A 56 9.45 -0.83 -5.86
CA PRO A 56 8.41 -0.85 -4.85
C PRO A 56 7.04 -0.68 -5.52
N LYS A 57 6.07 -1.52 -5.11
CA LYS A 57 4.68 -1.48 -5.59
C LYS A 57 4.03 -0.13 -5.35
N PHE A 58 4.34 0.48 -4.20
CA PHE A 58 3.96 1.84 -3.85
C PHE A 58 5.22 2.68 -3.73
N ARG A 59 5.16 3.96 -4.11
CA ARG A 59 6.27 4.88 -3.83
C ARG A 59 6.55 4.93 -2.32
N PRO A 60 7.79 5.16 -1.87
CA PRO A 60 8.07 5.39 -0.45
C PRO A 60 7.15 6.49 0.12
N GLY A 61 6.44 6.17 1.20
CA GLY A 61 5.42 7.06 1.79
C GLY A 61 4.14 7.24 0.95
N GLY A 62 3.97 6.48 -0.12
CA GLY A 62 2.86 6.59 -1.08
C GLY A 62 1.58 5.87 -0.68
N TYR A 63 1.52 5.29 0.51
CA TYR A 63 0.32 4.64 1.02
C TYR A 63 0.11 4.94 2.52
N MET A 64 -1.16 4.91 2.93
CA MET A 64 -1.57 5.06 4.33
C MET A 64 -2.13 3.74 4.86
N ILE A 65 -1.88 3.49 6.14
CA ILE A 65 -2.47 2.38 6.88
C ILE A 65 -3.58 2.95 7.75
N MET A 66 -4.79 2.44 7.58
CA MET A 66 -5.94 2.74 8.44
C MET A 66 -6.60 1.46 8.91
N TYR A 67 -7.13 1.50 10.13
CA TYR A 67 -8.00 0.49 10.70
C TYR A 67 -9.45 0.85 10.42
N ALA A 68 -10.17 -0.04 9.76
CA ALA A 68 -11.57 0.16 9.40
C ALA A 68 -12.26 -1.18 9.11
N GLY A 69 -13.58 -1.20 9.23
CA GLY A 69 -14.40 -2.41 9.11
C GLY A 69 -14.96 -2.87 10.45
N GLY A 70 -15.49 -4.09 10.49
CA GLY A 70 -16.10 -4.71 11.67
C GLY A 70 -15.74 -6.19 11.79
N GLY A 71 -16.42 -6.90 12.69
CA GLY A 71 -16.14 -8.29 13.10
C GLY A 71 -16.23 -9.39 12.03
N ALA A 72 -16.45 -9.03 10.77
CA ALA A 72 -16.88 -9.96 9.72
C ALA A 72 -15.73 -10.73 9.04
N GLY A 73 -14.49 -10.64 9.55
CA GLY A 73 -13.39 -11.50 9.13
C GLY A 73 -12.07 -10.80 8.83
N MET A 74 -11.02 -11.61 8.62
CA MET A 74 -9.65 -11.15 8.36
C MET A 74 -9.46 -10.76 6.89
N PHE A 75 -10.08 -9.66 6.48
CA PHE A 75 -9.84 -9.08 5.16
C PHE A 75 -9.04 -7.78 5.26
N SER A 76 -8.16 -7.58 4.27
CA SER A 76 -7.47 -6.32 4.04
C SER A 76 -7.77 -5.86 2.62
N ALA A 77 -7.91 -4.55 2.45
CA ALA A 77 -8.18 -3.96 1.15
C ALA A 77 -7.19 -2.83 0.87
N VAL A 78 -6.79 -2.68 -0.39
CA VAL A 78 -6.09 -1.49 -0.88
C VAL A 78 -7.10 -0.68 -1.67
N ILE A 79 -7.29 0.57 -1.28
CA ILE A 79 -8.06 1.54 -2.06
C ILE A 79 -7.05 2.29 -2.92
N GLY A 80 -7.27 2.26 -4.24
CA GLY A 80 -6.42 2.97 -5.20
C GLY A 80 -6.40 4.47 -4.90
N GLY A 81 -5.20 5.05 -4.98
CA GLY A 81 -5.03 6.50 -4.87
C GLY A 81 -5.28 7.23 -6.19
N TRP A 82 -5.26 8.55 -6.12
CA TRP A 82 -5.19 9.43 -7.29
C TRP A 82 -3.72 9.72 -7.66
N ALA A 83 -3.49 10.40 -8.79
CA ALA A 83 -2.18 10.91 -9.16
C ALA A 83 -1.53 11.63 -7.96
N GLY A 84 -0.27 11.30 -7.64
CA GLY A 84 0.50 11.90 -6.53
C GLY A 84 1.71 12.71 -7.02
N GLY A 85 2.34 13.46 -6.11
CA GLY A 85 3.52 14.30 -6.41
C GLY A 85 3.17 15.75 -6.77
N PRO A 86 4.13 16.54 -7.34
CA PRO A 86 3.97 17.98 -7.61
C PRO A 86 2.80 18.41 -8.52
N GLY A 87 2.13 17.45 -9.17
CA GLY A 87 0.90 17.68 -9.95
C GLY A 87 -0.27 16.80 -9.53
N GLY A 88 -0.23 16.26 -8.31
CA GLY A 88 -1.19 15.32 -7.78
C GLY A 88 -1.70 15.68 -6.39
N SER A 89 -2.38 14.73 -5.75
CA SER A 89 -2.94 14.87 -4.41
C SER A 89 -2.13 14.08 -3.39
N ALA A 90 -1.98 14.65 -2.19
CA ALA A 90 -1.46 13.94 -1.03
C ALA A 90 -2.63 13.58 -0.10
N PRO A 91 -2.83 12.30 0.25
CA PRO A 91 -3.90 11.93 1.14
C PRO A 91 -3.59 12.41 2.56
N VAL A 92 -4.61 12.93 3.24
CA VAL A 92 -4.51 13.42 4.62
C VAL A 92 -5.57 12.75 5.49
N THR A 93 -5.28 12.64 6.79
CA THR A 93 -6.28 12.25 7.79
C THR A 93 -6.66 13.49 8.59
N ARG A 94 -7.95 13.79 8.62
CA ARG A 94 -8.56 14.85 9.44
C ARG A 94 -9.67 14.21 10.26
N GLU A 95 -9.82 14.69 11.49
CA GLU A 95 -11.02 14.40 12.26
C GLU A 95 -12.23 15.01 11.53
N VAL A 96 -13.30 14.23 11.46
CA VAL A 96 -14.60 14.71 10.99
C VAL A 96 -15.46 14.83 12.24
N ASP A 97 -15.67 16.06 12.69
CA ASP A 97 -16.62 16.38 13.76
C ASP A 97 -17.96 16.73 13.10
N PRO A 98 -18.98 15.86 13.19
CA PRO A 98 -20.27 16.13 12.55
C PRO A 98 -21.12 17.18 13.30
N TRP A 99 -20.64 17.71 14.43
CA TRP A 99 -21.38 18.65 15.28
C TRP A 99 -20.67 20.01 15.47
N ARG A 100 -19.64 20.28 14.67
CA ARG A 100 -19.04 21.61 14.49
C ARG A 100 -19.39 22.22 13.15
#